data_AF-A0AA96YYC2-F1
#
_entry.id   AF-A0AA96YYC2-F1
#
_cell.length_a   1.000
_cell.length_b   1.000
_cell.length_c   1.000
_cell.angle_alpha   90.00
_cell.angle_beta   90.00
_cell.angle_gamma   90.00
#
_symmetry.space_group_name_H-M   'P 1'
#
loop_
_entity.id
_entity.type
_entity.pdbx_description
1 polymer ?
#
loop_
_entity_poly.entity_id
_entity_poly.type
_entity_poly.pdbx_seq_one_letter_code
_entity_poly.pdbx_strand_id
1 'polypeptide(L)'
;MIKQQIPLWVRATAFVREHLSFITLAGLFLWSFLAWPAPDTATGSTKLIVNLLDLAMPLGVVWLVITTFIRATTFDYIGYLRSLLYDIVLLGIVFHLACRFLVQVQDVINGIIDGAMHDPESAVTTVISIYISVFLYRICAAKRKAQTSIAMSGRMSVPLRQSEASLKLTAIHECGHALVYALQNTHPEFMRVVLAREARGNALRLGYMESNVVLDGRATRDQLYWRMLLALGGSAAELAVYGKQFEGSQEDMRSWSEQAERYLQNGFGNVLLLDDSKDESLRNNISAFNALHDEQVAIINQFMRDNVTLLTDMAAELRSTGSLDTPAIEAYLKRVTIGAEVPTFVITD
;
A
#
# COMPACT_ATOMS: atom_id res chain seq x y z
N MET A 1 11.44 -27.87 49.14
CA MET A 1 10.97 -27.56 47.76
C MET A 1 11.93 -28.16 46.76
N ILE A 2 11.54 -29.24 46.10
CA ILE A 2 12.35 -29.93 45.09
C ILE A 2 12.14 -29.20 43.76
N LYS A 3 13.20 -28.59 43.20
CA LYS A 3 13.15 -27.99 41.85
C LYS A 3 12.92 -29.12 40.84
N GLN A 4 11.75 -29.15 40.20
CA GLN A 4 11.49 -30.07 39.10
C GLN A 4 12.52 -29.84 37.98
N GLN A 5 13.34 -30.85 37.71
CA GLN A 5 14.26 -30.83 36.58
C GLN A 5 13.46 -31.02 35.29
N ILE A 6 13.44 -29.99 34.46
CA ILE A 6 12.84 -30.05 33.12
C ILE A 6 13.61 -31.10 32.30
N PRO A 7 12.92 -32.04 31.61
CA PRO A 7 13.57 -33.07 30.81
C PRO A 7 14.45 -32.47 29.72
N LEU A 8 15.65 -33.05 29.52
CA LEU A 8 16.66 -32.57 28.58
C LEU A 8 16.11 -32.38 27.15
N TRP A 9 15.23 -33.28 26.71
CA TRP A 9 14.64 -33.23 25.37
C TRP A 9 13.67 -32.05 25.17
N VAL A 10 13.04 -31.54 26.24
CA VAL A 10 12.19 -30.34 26.19
C VAL A 10 13.06 -29.08 26.04
N ARG A 11 14.23 -29.05 26.68
CA ARG A 11 15.20 -27.95 26.51
C ARG A 11 15.85 -27.99 25.12
N ALA A 12 16.16 -29.19 24.62
CA ALA A 12 16.74 -29.36 23.29
C ALA A 12 15.76 -28.93 22.18
N THR A 13 14.47 -29.27 22.29
CA THR A 13 13.46 -28.85 21.30
C THR A 13 13.16 -27.35 21.35
N ALA A 14 13.14 -26.74 22.54
CA ALA A 14 13.03 -25.30 22.69
C ALA A 14 14.23 -24.56 22.08
N PHE A 15 15.45 -25.04 22.33
CA PHE A 15 16.68 -24.50 21.76
C PHE A 15 16.70 -24.61 20.22
N VAL A 16 16.34 -25.77 19.67
CA VAL A 16 16.26 -25.96 18.21
C VAL A 16 15.18 -25.08 17.59
N ARG A 17 14.05 -24.83 18.28
CA ARG A 17 12.99 -23.95 17.79
C ARG A 17 13.40 -22.47 17.79
N GLU A 18 14.06 -22.01 18.85
CA GLU A 18 14.54 -20.62 18.96
C GLU A 18 15.74 -20.33 18.05
N HIS A 19 16.57 -21.33 17.78
CA HIS A 19 17.79 -21.18 16.98
C HIS A 19 17.73 -21.90 15.63
N LEU A 20 16.54 -22.23 15.14
CA LEU A 20 16.34 -22.95 13.88
C LEU A 20 17.02 -22.24 12.71
N SER A 21 16.92 -20.90 12.68
CA SER A 21 17.58 -20.03 11.71
C SER A 21 19.10 -20.10 11.79
N PHE A 22 19.67 -20.20 12.99
CA PHE A 22 21.11 -20.34 13.20
C PHE A 22 21.61 -21.73 12.76
N ILE A 23 20.85 -22.79 13.06
CA ILE A 23 21.16 -24.16 12.65
C ILE A 23 21.08 -24.30 11.12
N THR A 24 20.08 -23.67 10.48
CA THR A 24 20.00 -23.64 9.01
C THR A 24 21.12 -22.83 8.39
N LEU A 25 21.51 -21.69 8.97
CA LEU A 25 22.62 -20.89 8.48
C LEU A 25 23.97 -21.62 8.63
N ALA A 26 24.18 -22.30 9.75
CA ALA A 26 25.36 -23.13 9.99
C ALA A 26 25.41 -24.35 9.05
N GLY A 27 24.25 -24.96 8.76
CA GLY A 27 24.12 -26.03 7.77
C GLY A 27 24.45 -25.57 6.35
N LEU A 28 23.95 -24.39 5.95
CA LEU A 28 24.28 -23.78 4.66
C LEU A 28 25.77 -23.38 4.58
N PHE A 29 26.36 -22.92 5.67
CA PHE A 29 27.78 -22.62 5.77
C PHE A 29 28.66 -23.87 5.62
N LEU A 30 28.33 -24.96 6.34
CA LEU A 30 29.03 -26.23 6.19
C LEU A 30 28.87 -26.80 4.77
N TRP A 31 27.68 -26.67 4.19
CA TRP A 31 27.40 -27.11 2.83
C TRP A 31 28.19 -26.31 1.79
N SER A 32 28.36 -25.00 1.98
CA SER A 32 29.22 -24.18 1.12
C SER A 32 30.70 -24.57 1.19
N PHE A 33 31.17 -25.14 2.31
CA PHE A 33 32.53 -25.65 2.45
C PHE A 33 32.71 -27.06 1.87
N LEU A 34 31.67 -27.91 1.93
CA LEU A 34 31.77 -29.33 1.61
C LEU A 34 31.27 -29.70 0.21
N ALA A 35 30.41 -28.89 -0.41
CA ALA A 35 29.75 -29.21 -1.68
C ALA A 35 30.16 -28.30 -2.85
N TRP A 36 31.19 -27.48 -2.68
CA TRP A 36 31.70 -26.63 -3.77
C TRP A 36 32.55 -27.46 -4.75
N PRO A 37 32.24 -27.45 -6.06
CA PRO A 37 33.11 -28.08 -7.05
C PRO A 37 34.43 -27.31 -7.12
N ALA A 38 35.56 -28.03 -7.18
CA ALA A 38 36.88 -27.43 -7.23
C ALA A 38 37.01 -26.43 -8.41
N PRO A 39 37.73 -25.30 -8.27
CA PRO A 39 37.76 -24.19 -9.24
C PRO A 39 38.45 -24.52 -10.58
N ASP A 40 38.76 -25.78 -10.82
CA ASP A 40 39.77 -26.20 -11.78
C ASP A 40 39.28 -26.19 -13.23
N THR A 41 38.02 -25.81 -13.48
CA THR A 41 37.45 -25.71 -14.85
C THR A 41 37.33 -24.28 -15.37
N ALA A 42 37.51 -23.24 -14.55
CA ALA A 42 37.36 -21.84 -14.99
C ALA A 42 38.69 -21.25 -15.52
N THR A 43 38.66 -20.64 -16.71
CA THR A 43 39.81 -19.92 -17.30
C THR A 43 39.50 -18.44 -17.53
N GLY A 44 40.55 -17.60 -17.55
CA GLY A 44 40.44 -16.17 -17.85
C GLY A 44 39.72 -15.34 -16.78
N SER A 45 38.98 -14.31 -17.23
CA SER A 45 38.24 -13.36 -16.40
C SER A 45 37.18 -14.03 -15.51
N THR A 46 36.66 -15.18 -15.93
CA THR A 46 35.70 -15.99 -15.18
C THR A 46 36.31 -16.57 -13.90
N LYS A 47 37.60 -16.95 -13.92
CA LYS A 47 38.31 -17.43 -12.73
C LYS A 47 38.50 -16.33 -11.69
N LEU A 48 38.75 -15.09 -12.15
CA LEU A 48 38.91 -13.94 -11.26
C LEU A 48 37.58 -13.59 -10.55
N ILE A 49 36.47 -13.67 -11.28
CA ILE A 49 35.12 -13.46 -10.72
C ILE A 49 34.75 -14.58 -9.74
N VAL A 50 35.02 -15.84 -10.08
CA VAL A 50 34.79 -16.98 -9.18
C VAL A 50 35.64 -16.85 -7.91
N ASN A 51 36.92 -16.50 -8.02
CA ASN A 51 37.78 -16.29 -6.85
C ASN A 51 37.36 -15.11 -5.98
N LEU A 52 36.85 -14.02 -6.57
CA LEU A 52 36.31 -12.89 -5.81
C LEU A 52 35.01 -13.24 -5.09
N LEU A 53 34.16 -14.06 -5.72
CA LEU A 53 32.94 -14.59 -5.10
C LEU A 53 33.24 -15.59 -3.99
N ASP A 54 34.27 -16.44 -4.17
CA ASP A 54 34.77 -17.38 -3.15
C ASP A 54 35.33 -16.66 -1.93
N LEU A 55 35.88 -15.46 -2.08
CA LEU A 55 36.33 -14.62 -0.97
C LEU A 55 35.16 -13.88 -0.29
N ALA A 56 34.15 -13.48 -1.06
CA ALA A 56 33.00 -12.72 -0.55
C ALA A 56 32.07 -13.56 0.34
N MET A 57 31.92 -14.86 0.04
CA MET A 57 31.07 -15.78 0.81
C MET A 57 31.47 -15.94 2.29
N PRO A 58 32.72 -16.31 2.63
CA PRO A 58 33.14 -16.43 4.02
C PRO A 58 33.10 -15.08 4.76
N LEU A 59 33.38 -13.96 4.07
CA LEU A 59 33.23 -12.62 4.64
C LEU A 59 31.76 -12.30 4.96
N GLY A 60 30.83 -12.65 4.06
CA GLY A 60 29.40 -12.50 4.29
C GLY A 60 28.88 -13.29 5.48
N VAL A 61 29.39 -14.51 5.70
CA VAL A 61 28.98 -15.35 6.84
C VAL A 61 29.62 -14.91 8.15
N VAL A 62 30.91 -14.55 8.16
CA VAL A 62 31.57 -13.95 9.33
C VAL A 62 30.82 -12.68 9.76
N TRP A 63 30.40 -11.86 8.80
CA TRP A 63 29.60 -10.67 9.07
C TRP A 63 28.22 -10.98 9.65
N LEU A 64 27.53 -12.01 9.14
CA LEU A 64 26.23 -12.48 9.66
C LEU A 64 26.34 -12.99 11.11
N VAL A 65 27.44 -13.65 11.44
CA VAL A 65 27.73 -14.10 12.82
C VAL A 65 28.01 -12.90 13.73
N ILE A 66 28.85 -11.95 13.30
CA ILE A 66 29.15 -10.72 14.06
C ILE A 66 27.89 -9.90 14.29
N THR A 67 27.04 -9.71 13.28
CA THR A 67 25.80 -8.95 13.41
C THR A 67 24.78 -9.65 14.30
N THR A 68 24.69 -10.98 14.26
CA THR A 68 23.84 -11.75 15.19
C THR A 68 24.34 -11.66 16.63
N PHE A 69 25.66 -11.62 16.85
CA PHE A 69 26.28 -11.38 18.15
C PHE A 69 26.02 -9.96 18.66
N ILE A 70 26.15 -8.94 17.81
CA ILE A 70 25.83 -7.55 18.13
C ILE A 70 24.33 -7.39 18.43
N ARG A 71 23.45 -8.15 17.75
CA ARG A 71 22.00 -8.16 17.98
C ARG A 71 21.62 -8.69 19.37
N ALA A 72 22.47 -9.50 20.00
CA ALA A 72 22.29 -9.95 21.38
C ALA A 72 22.70 -8.90 22.42
N THR A 73 23.45 -7.86 22.01
CA THR A 73 23.86 -6.75 22.87
C THR A 73 23.02 -5.51 22.53
N THR A 74 22.03 -5.21 23.36
CA THR A 74 21.04 -4.13 23.17
C THR A 74 21.66 -2.73 23.10
N PHE A 75 21.61 -2.10 21.93
CA PHE A 75 21.78 -0.65 21.77
C PHE A 75 20.80 -0.10 20.72
N ASP A 76 19.97 0.86 21.14
CA ASP A 76 18.79 1.36 20.41
C ASP A 76 19.08 2.27 19.21
N TYR A 77 20.34 2.59 18.91
CA TYR A 77 20.72 3.51 17.83
C TYR A 77 20.80 2.86 16.42
N ILE A 78 20.56 1.55 16.31
CA ILE A 78 20.89 0.76 15.10
C ILE A 78 19.67 0.58 14.15
N GLY A 79 18.48 1.04 14.49
CA GLY A 79 17.25 0.76 13.73
C GLY A 79 17.27 1.15 12.25
N TYR A 80 17.82 2.33 11.91
CA TYR A 80 17.88 2.83 10.53
C TYR A 80 19.01 2.18 9.72
N LEU A 81 20.20 2.08 10.33
CA LEU A 81 21.34 1.37 9.76
C LEU A 81 21.02 -0.12 9.50
N ARG A 82 20.15 -0.72 10.33
CA ARG A 82 19.66 -2.09 10.20
C ARG A 82 18.84 -2.32 8.93
N SER A 83 17.97 -1.37 8.55
CA SER A 83 17.15 -1.51 7.33
C SER A 83 18.01 -1.37 6.08
N LEU A 84 18.83 -0.31 6.04
CA LEU A 84 19.72 -0.04 4.90
C LEU A 84 20.68 -1.21 4.63
N LEU A 85 21.25 -1.80 5.69
CA LEU A 85 22.17 -2.92 5.57
C LEU A 85 21.48 -4.24 5.22
N TYR A 86 20.24 -4.45 5.67
CA TYR A 86 19.45 -5.61 5.24
C TYR A 86 19.18 -5.56 3.74
N ASP A 87 18.83 -4.38 3.22
CA ASP A 87 18.58 -4.16 1.80
C ASP A 87 19.84 -4.36 0.95
N ILE A 88 21.01 -3.95 1.44
CA ILE A 88 22.31 -4.18 0.77
C ILE A 88 22.65 -5.67 0.71
N VAL A 89 22.44 -6.42 1.80
CA VAL A 89 22.70 -7.87 1.82
C VAL A 89 21.72 -8.61 0.92
N LEU A 90 20.44 -8.24 0.94
CA LEU A 90 19.43 -8.83 0.06
C LEU A 90 19.75 -8.55 -1.41
N LEU A 91 20.16 -7.32 -1.74
CA LEU A 91 20.60 -6.95 -3.09
C LEU A 91 21.82 -7.77 -3.52
N GLY A 92 22.79 -8.02 -2.62
CA GLY A 92 23.94 -8.88 -2.89
C GLY A 92 23.56 -10.33 -3.18
N ILE A 93 22.60 -10.89 -2.43
CA ILE A 93 22.09 -12.25 -2.65
C ILE A 93 21.34 -12.35 -3.99
N VAL A 94 20.46 -11.39 -4.28
CA VAL A 94 19.71 -11.34 -5.54
C VAL A 94 20.66 -11.17 -6.73
N PHE A 95 21.66 -10.31 -6.61
CA PHE A 95 22.69 -10.12 -7.64
C PHE A 95 23.48 -11.41 -7.87
N HIS A 96 23.87 -12.12 -6.81
CA HIS A 96 24.58 -13.40 -6.92
C HIS A 96 23.72 -14.48 -7.61
N LEU A 97 22.44 -14.59 -7.24
CA LEU A 97 21.51 -15.51 -7.90
C LEU A 97 21.30 -15.15 -9.38
N ALA A 98 21.23 -13.87 -9.71
CA ALA A 98 21.14 -13.41 -11.10
C ALA A 98 22.41 -13.75 -11.90
N CYS A 99 23.60 -13.54 -11.35
CA CYS A 99 24.85 -13.94 -11.99
C CYS A 99 24.96 -15.45 -12.19
N ARG A 100 24.56 -16.25 -11.19
CA ARG A 100 24.48 -17.72 -11.29
C ARG A 100 23.55 -18.16 -12.40
N PHE A 101 22.36 -17.57 -12.46
CA PHE A 101 21.39 -17.84 -13.51
C PHE A 101 21.93 -17.47 -14.89
N LEU A 102 22.59 -16.32 -15.03
CA LEU A 102 23.17 -15.88 -16.31
C LEU A 102 24.29 -16.81 -16.78
N VAL A 103 25.19 -17.27 -15.91
CA VAL A 103 26.24 -18.24 -16.26
C VAL A 103 25.63 -19.58 -16.68
N GLN A 104 24.64 -20.07 -15.94
CA GLN A 104 23.98 -21.34 -16.24
C GLN A 104 23.17 -21.29 -17.55
N VAL A 105 22.58 -20.13 -17.86
CA VAL A 105 21.89 -19.88 -19.13
C VAL A 105 22.89 -19.71 -20.27
N GLN A 106 24.08 -19.16 -20.02
CA GLN A 106 25.11 -18.96 -21.05
C GLN A 106 25.64 -20.29 -21.61
N ASP A 107 25.85 -21.32 -20.78
CA ASP A 107 26.26 -22.65 -21.25
C ASP A 107 25.17 -23.33 -22.09
N VAL A 108 23.90 -23.14 -21.72
CA VAL A 108 22.75 -23.62 -22.48
C VAL A 108 22.61 -22.88 -23.82
N ILE A 109 22.80 -21.55 -23.81
CA ILE A 109 22.78 -20.73 -25.03
C ILE A 109 23.91 -21.13 -25.97
N ASN A 110 25.12 -21.32 -25.46
CA ASN A 110 26.27 -21.76 -26.26
C ASN A 110 26.03 -23.15 -26.86
N GLY A 111 25.50 -24.10 -26.09
CA GLY A 111 25.13 -25.42 -26.59
C GLY A 111 24.02 -25.40 -27.65
N ILE A 112 23.05 -24.49 -27.53
CA ILE A 112 22.00 -24.27 -28.53
C ILE A 112 22.59 -23.65 -29.81
N ILE A 113 23.51 -22.69 -29.69
CA ILE A 113 24.18 -22.04 -30.83
C ILE A 113 25.06 -23.06 -31.56
N ASP A 114 25.87 -23.83 -30.85
CA ASP A 114 26.75 -24.85 -31.43
C ASP A 114 25.96 -25.98 -32.12
N GLY A 115 24.83 -26.39 -31.53
CA GLY A 115 23.88 -27.32 -32.13
C GLY A 115 23.18 -26.74 -33.36
N ALA A 116 22.82 -25.46 -33.33
CA ALA A 116 22.20 -24.77 -34.46
C ALA A 116 23.14 -24.54 -35.64
N MET A 117 24.45 -24.43 -35.40
CA MET A 117 25.44 -24.38 -36.48
C MET A 117 25.68 -25.74 -37.14
N HIS A 118 25.48 -26.86 -36.42
CA HIS A 118 25.66 -28.21 -36.95
C HIS A 118 24.44 -28.73 -37.72
N ASP A 119 23.23 -28.33 -37.33
CA ASP A 119 21.99 -28.69 -38.01
C ASP A 119 21.00 -27.50 -38.05
N PRO A 120 21.13 -26.59 -39.04
CA PRO A 120 20.35 -25.36 -39.10
C PRO A 120 18.86 -25.59 -39.35
N GLU A 121 18.46 -26.71 -39.99
CA GLU A 121 17.05 -27.00 -40.25
C GLU A 121 16.30 -27.39 -38.96
N SER A 122 16.93 -28.18 -38.10
CA SER A 122 16.40 -28.55 -36.77
C SER A 122 16.36 -27.35 -35.81
N ALA A 123 17.31 -26.43 -35.93
CA ALA A 123 17.32 -25.20 -35.14
C ALA A 123 16.18 -24.24 -35.52
N VAL A 124 15.94 -24.04 -36.82
CA VAL A 124 14.85 -23.18 -37.30
C VAL A 124 13.49 -23.72 -36.88
N THR A 125 13.27 -25.04 -36.98
CA THR A 125 12.02 -25.67 -36.54
C THR A 125 11.81 -25.57 -35.03
N THR A 126 12.88 -25.67 -34.23
CA THR A 126 12.84 -25.48 -32.78
C THR A 126 12.50 -24.03 -32.40
N VAL A 127 13.11 -23.04 -33.05
CA VAL A 127 12.83 -21.61 -32.82
C VAL A 127 11.38 -21.27 -33.20
N ILE A 128 10.89 -21.76 -34.34
CA ILE A 128 9.50 -21.58 -34.76
C ILE A 128 8.55 -22.22 -33.74
N SER A 129 8.86 -23.42 -33.25
CA SER A 129 8.04 -24.12 -32.25
C SER A 129 7.98 -23.38 -30.91
N ILE A 130 9.11 -22.83 -30.45
CA ILE A 130 9.18 -21.99 -29.25
C ILE A 130 8.40 -20.69 -29.47
N TYR A 131 8.56 -20.03 -30.62
CA TYR A 131 7.83 -18.80 -30.94
C TYR A 131 6.32 -19.03 -30.97
N ILE A 132 5.85 -20.10 -31.63
CA ILE A 132 4.44 -20.49 -31.65
C ILE A 132 3.96 -20.82 -30.24
N SER A 133 4.73 -21.55 -29.43
CA SER A 133 4.36 -21.89 -28.05
C SER A 133 4.26 -20.66 -27.15
N VAL A 134 5.18 -19.71 -27.28
CA VAL A 134 5.16 -18.43 -26.53
C VAL A 134 4.03 -17.53 -27.02
N PHE A 135 3.76 -17.50 -28.33
CA PHE A 135 2.65 -16.75 -28.92
C PHE A 135 1.29 -17.31 -28.47
N LEU A 136 1.13 -18.63 -28.52
CA LEU A 136 -0.05 -19.32 -27.99
C LEU A 136 -0.17 -19.14 -26.48
N TYR A 137 0.94 -19.22 -25.72
CA TYR A 137 0.94 -18.92 -24.29
C TYR A 137 0.54 -17.47 -24.02
N ARG A 138 1.00 -16.49 -24.79
CA ARG A 138 0.59 -15.08 -24.64
C ARG A 138 -0.87 -14.86 -24.98
N ILE A 139 -1.41 -15.52 -26.01
CA ILE A 139 -2.85 -15.49 -26.31
C ILE A 139 -3.67 -16.14 -25.20
N CYS A 140 -3.24 -17.31 -24.72
CA CYS A 140 -3.87 -18.03 -23.62
C CYS A 140 -3.75 -17.29 -22.29
N ALA A 141 -2.62 -16.63 -22.02
CA ALA A 141 -2.38 -15.82 -20.83
C ALA A 141 -3.12 -14.47 -20.89
N ALA A 142 -3.29 -13.88 -22.09
CA ALA A 142 -4.16 -12.71 -22.29
C ALA A 142 -5.64 -13.08 -22.08
N LYS A 143 -6.08 -14.24 -22.59
CA LYS A 143 -7.39 -14.82 -22.25
C LYS A 143 -7.49 -15.15 -20.78
N ARG A 144 -6.41 -15.63 -20.14
CA ARG A 144 -6.37 -15.90 -18.71
C ARG A 144 -6.40 -14.62 -17.90
N LYS A 145 -5.79 -13.50 -18.32
CA LYS A 145 -5.88 -12.17 -17.69
C LYS A 145 -7.28 -11.56 -17.83
N ALA A 146 -7.92 -11.75 -18.99
CA ALA A 146 -9.32 -11.44 -19.21
C ALA A 146 -10.27 -12.38 -18.45
N GLN A 147 -9.87 -13.63 -18.19
CA GLN A 147 -10.62 -14.57 -17.37
C GLN A 147 -10.26 -14.51 -15.88
N THR A 148 -9.12 -13.99 -15.44
CA THR A 148 -8.83 -13.72 -14.02
C THR A 148 -9.40 -12.39 -13.58
N SER A 149 -9.59 -11.41 -14.49
CA SER A 149 -10.49 -10.29 -14.19
C SER A 149 -11.95 -10.76 -14.06
N ILE A 150 -12.39 -11.75 -14.85
CA ILE A 150 -13.73 -12.35 -14.74
C ILE A 150 -13.83 -13.39 -13.60
N ALA A 151 -12.77 -14.13 -13.25
CA ALA A 151 -12.78 -15.20 -12.24
C ALA A 151 -12.34 -14.73 -10.84
N MET A 152 -11.61 -13.62 -10.70
CA MET A 152 -11.55 -12.90 -9.41
C MET A 152 -12.89 -12.27 -9.04
N SER A 153 -13.83 -12.11 -10.00
CA SER A 153 -15.23 -11.77 -9.72
C SER A 153 -16.08 -13.00 -9.32
N GLY A 154 -15.53 -14.21 -9.44
CA GLY A 154 -16.26 -15.48 -9.33
C GLY A 154 -16.07 -16.28 -8.05
N ARG A 155 -15.36 -15.77 -7.04
CA ARG A 155 -15.66 -16.23 -5.67
C ARG A 155 -16.90 -15.47 -5.25
N MET A 156 -18.07 -16.13 -5.36
CA MET A 156 -19.23 -15.76 -4.55
C MET A 156 -18.78 -15.76 -3.09
N SER A 157 -18.31 -14.62 -2.61
CA SER A 157 -18.50 -14.26 -1.22
C SER A 157 -19.98 -14.41 -1.00
N VAL A 158 -20.37 -15.32 -0.10
CA VAL A 158 -21.71 -15.30 0.48
C VAL A 158 -22.03 -13.83 0.74
N PRO A 159 -23.13 -13.26 0.19
CA PRO A 159 -23.43 -11.85 0.40
C PRO A 159 -23.44 -11.62 1.91
N LEU A 160 -22.44 -10.87 2.39
CA LEU A 160 -22.39 -10.47 3.78
C LEU A 160 -23.57 -9.52 3.96
N ARG A 161 -24.68 -10.05 4.48
CA ARG A 161 -25.82 -9.26 4.87
C ARG A 161 -25.34 -8.32 5.97
N GLN A 162 -25.19 -7.05 5.63
CA GLN A 162 -24.73 -6.03 6.56
C GLN A 162 -25.70 -5.94 7.74
N SER A 163 -25.18 -5.74 8.94
CA SER A 163 -26.01 -5.45 10.09
C SER A 163 -26.66 -4.08 9.92
N GLU A 164 -27.85 -3.88 10.49
CA GLU A 164 -28.52 -2.58 10.48
C GLU A 164 -27.64 -1.47 11.09
N ALA A 165 -26.80 -1.81 12.07
CA ALA A 165 -25.84 -0.89 12.66
C ALA A 165 -24.75 -0.47 11.65
N SER A 166 -24.24 -1.41 10.85
CA SER A 166 -23.25 -1.12 9.80
C SER A 166 -23.83 -0.29 8.67
N LEU A 167 -25.06 -0.58 8.24
CA LEU A 167 -25.79 0.24 7.27
C LEU A 167 -26.02 1.66 7.78
N LYS A 168 -26.35 1.82 9.07
CA LYS A 168 -26.52 3.13 9.69
C LYS A 168 -25.21 3.90 9.76
N LEU A 169 -24.14 3.27 10.20
CA LEU A 169 -22.81 3.87 10.24
C LEU A 169 -22.39 4.36 8.85
N THR A 170 -22.49 3.49 7.84
CA THR A 170 -22.13 3.80 6.46
C THR A 170 -22.98 4.94 5.90
N ALA A 171 -24.30 4.93 6.13
CA ALA A 171 -25.16 6.01 5.66
C ALA A 171 -24.78 7.36 6.26
N ILE A 172 -24.43 7.41 7.55
CA ILE A 172 -23.96 8.62 8.21
C ILE A 172 -22.63 9.09 7.60
N HIS A 173 -21.71 8.16 7.36
CA HIS A 173 -20.41 8.44 6.73
C HIS A 173 -20.58 9.07 5.34
N GLU A 174 -21.34 8.43 4.45
CA GLU A 174 -21.53 8.92 3.08
C GLU A 174 -22.31 10.25 3.02
N CYS A 175 -23.31 10.42 3.89
CA CYS A 175 -24.01 11.69 4.03
C CYS A 175 -23.09 12.80 4.58
N GLY A 176 -22.08 12.44 5.39
CA GLY A 176 -21.03 13.35 5.82
C GLY A 176 -20.30 13.98 4.63
N HIS A 177 -19.81 13.16 3.70
CA HIS A 177 -19.20 13.70 2.47
C HIS A 177 -20.16 14.57 1.66
N ALA A 178 -21.42 14.15 1.53
CA ALA A 178 -22.42 14.90 0.78
C ALA A 178 -22.69 16.29 1.37
N LEU A 179 -22.80 16.42 2.70
CA LEU A 179 -23.06 17.70 3.35
C LEU A 179 -21.94 18.73 3.14
N VAL A 180 -20.69 18.30 2.92
CA VAL A 180 -19.56 19.21 2.63
C VAL A 180 -19.74 19.98 1.32
N TYR A 181 -20.61 19.52 0.42
CA TYR A 181 -20.94 20.28 -0.79
C TYR A 181 -21.67 21.58 -0.49
N ALA A 182 -22.32 21.72 0.66
CA ALA A 182 -22.91 23.00 1.06
C ALA A 182 -21.87 24.09 1.29
N LEU A 183 -20.59 23.74 1.44
CA LEU A 183 -19.50 24.72 1.52
C LEU A 183 -19.10 25.27 0.15
N GLN A 184 -19.59 24.69 -0.95
CA GLN A 184 -19.38 25.24 -2.29
C GLN A 184 -20.49 26.24 -2.63
N ASN A 185 -20.12 27.35 -3.25
CA ASN A 185 -21.11 28.32 -3.76
C ASN A 185 -21.80 27.83 -5.05
N THR A 186 -21.18 26.89 -5.76
CA THR A 186 -21.73 26.26 -6.97
C THR A 186 -21.63 24.75 -6.79
N HIS A 187 -22.75 24.04 -6.90
CA HIS A 187 -22.76 22.58 -6.84
C HIS A 187 -22.49 21.96 -8.21
N PRO A 188 -21.91 20.75 -8.26
CA PRO A 188 -21.76 20.00 -9.50
C PRO A 188 -23.12 19.63 -10.09
N GLU A 189 -23.19 19.51 -11.42
CA GLU A 189 -24.40 19.06 -12.11
C GLU A 189 -24.86 17.66 -11.65
N PHE A 190 -23.91 16.81 -11.30
CA PHE A 190 -24.17 15.46 -10.85
C PHE A 190 -23.59 15.21 -9.46
N MET A 191 -24.46 14.80 -8.54
CA MET A 191 -24.11 14.26 -7.23
C MET A 191 -24.97 13.05 -6.96
N ARG A 192 -24.37 11.99 -6.40
CA ARG A 192 -25.12 10.81 -5.99
C ARG A 192 -24.47 10.13 -4.81
N VAL A 193 -25.28 9.77 -3.83
CA VAL A 193 -24.89 8.97 -2.67
C VAL A 193 -25.57 7.62 -2.76
N VAL A 194 -24.83 6.53 -2.59
CA VAL A 194 -25.35 5.17 -2.68
C VAL A 194 -24.94 4.38 -1.44
N LEU A 195 -25.91 3.65 -0.88
CA LEU A 195 -25.69 2.69 0.18
C LEU A 195 -25.76 1.26 -0.39
N ALA A 196 -24.63 0.57 -0.44
CA ALA A 196 -24.58 -0.79 -0.95
C ALA A 196 -25.08 -1.78 0.10
N ARG A 197 -26.32 -2.25 -0.06
CA ARG A 197 -26.92 -3.27 0.84
C ARG A 197 -26.32 -4.67 0.69
N GLU A 198 -25.66 -4.92 -0.43
CA GLU A 198 -25.02 -6.19 -0.75
C GLU A 198 -23.59 -5.93 -1.21
N ALA A 199 -22.60 -6.53 -0.53
CA ALA A 199 -21.23 -6.54 -1.01
C ALA A 199 -21.14 -7.44 -2.25
N ARG A 200 -20.79 -6.86 -3.41
CA ARG A 200 -20.50 -7.62 -4.63
C ARG A 200 -19.00 -7.68 -4.88
N GLY A 201 -18.41 -8.88 -4.74
CA GLY A 201 -17.00 -9.15 -5.05
C GLY A 201 -16.02 -8.87 -3.91
N ASN A 202 -14.72 -8.82 -4.24
CA ASN A 202 -13.61 -8.76 -3.28
C ASN A 202 -13.32 -7.37 -2.68
N ALA A 203 -14.05 -6.33 -3.09
CA ALA A 203 -13.95 -4.99 -2.50
C ALA A 203 -15.26 -4.65 -1.80
N LEU A 204 -15.29 -4.74 -0.48
CA LEU A 204 -16.41 -4.26 0.32
C LEU A 204 -16.42 -2.71 0.27
N ARG A 205 -17.03 -2.13 -0.76
CA ARG A 205 -17.51 -0.76 -0.70
C ARG A 205 -18.93 -0.80 -0.13
N LEU A 206 -19.07 -0.37 1.13
CA LEU A 206 -20.35 -0.40 1.85
C LEU A 206 -21.26 0.76 1.39
N GLY A 207 -20.67 1.83 0.90
CA GLY A 207 -21.31 2.98 0.29
C GLY A 207 -20.31 3.73 -0.58
N TYR A 208 -20.80 4.75 -1.28
CA TYR A 208 -19.96 5.76 -1.92
C TYR A 208 -20.77 7.02 -2.21
N MET A 209 -20.06 8.14 -2.29
CA MET A 209 -20.56 9.37 -2.89
C MET A 209 -19.76 9.69 -4.16
N GLU A 210 -20.47 10.02 -5.24
CA GLU A 210 -19.92 10.37 -6.54
C GLU A 210 -20.39 11.75 -6.98
N SER A 211 -19.51 12.50 -7.63
CA SER A 211 -19.86 13.76 -8.30
C SER A 211 -19.03 13.94 -9.57
N ASN A 212 -19.48 14.84 -10.45
CA ASN A 212 -18.78 15.14 -11.71
C ASN A 212 -17.80 16.32 -11.61
N VAL A 213 -17.28 16.65 -10.42
CA VAL A 213 -16.27 17.70 -10.26
C VAL A 213 -15.04 17.35 -11.08
N VAL A 214 -14.73 18.18 -12.08
CA VAL A 214 -13.59 17.95 -12.97
C VAL A 214 -12.28 18.19 -12.21
N LEU A 215 -11.39 17.20 -12.28
CA LEU A 215 -10.02 17.31 -11.78
C LEU A 215 -9.13 17.76 -12.94
N ASP A 216 -9.15 19.05 -13.28
CA ASP A 216 -8.09 19.58 -14.11
C ASP A 216 -6.77 19.55 -13.31
N GLY A 217 -5.63 19.38 -13.98
CA GLY A 217 -4.35 19.13 -13.32
C GLY A 217 -3.85 20.27 -12.43
N ARG A 218 -4.59 21.39 -12.33
CA ARG A 218 -4.22 22.61 -11.62
C ARG A 218 -5.34 23.05 -10.67
N ALA A 219 -5.40 22.42 -9.50
CA ALA A 219 -6.34 22.83 -8.46
C ALA A 219 -5.90 24.16 -7.81
N THR A 220 -6.85 25.05 -7.54
CA THR A 220 -6.63 26.28 -6.76
C THR A 220 -6.44 25.97 -5.27
N ARG A 221 -5.97 26.95 -4.50
CA ARG A 221 -5.87 26.86 -3.03
C ARG A 221 -7.20 26.42 -2.40
N ASP A 222 -8.28 27.07 -2.81
CA ASP A 222 -9.62 26.87 -2.25
C ASP A 222 -10.19 25.49 -2.62
N GLN A 223 -9.92 25.02 -3.84
CA GLN A 223 -10.27 23.66 -4.26
C GLN A 223 -9.52 22.59 -3.46
N LEU A 224 -8.21 22.77 -3.23
CA LEU A 224 -7.42 21.85 -2.41
C LEU A 224 -7.93 21.84 -0.95
N TYR A 225 -8.20 23.03 -0.39
CA TYR A 225 -8.72 23.17 0.96
C TYR A 225 -10.09 22.50 1.13
N TRP A 226 -11.01 22.76 0.21
CA TRP A 226 -12.32 22.13 0.24
C TRP A 226 -12.24 20.60 0.06
N ARG A 227 -11.36 20.09 -0.81
CA ARG A 227 -11.16 18.63 -0.96
C ARG A 227 -10.63 17.97 0.31
N MET A 228 -9.81 18.67 1.08
CA MET A 228 -9.41 18.21 2.41
C MET A 228 -10.61 18.12 3.36
N LEU A 229 -11.45 19.15 3.44
CA LEU A 229 -12.69 19.08 4.23
C LEU A 229 -13.61 17.93 3.77
N LEU A 230 -13.73 17.74 2.45
CA LEU A 230 -14.54 16.68 1.87
C LEU A 230 -14.06 15.31 2.34
N ALA A 231 -12.75 15.05 2.28
CA ALA A 231 -12.16 13.81 2.74
C ALA A 231 -12.44 13.56 4.24
N LEU A 232 -12.35 14.59 5.09
CA LEU A 232 -12.62 14.44 6.52
C LEU A 232 -14.13 14.30 6.85
N GLY A 233 -15.02 14.62 5.91
CA GLY A 233 -16.46 14.70 6.11
C GLY A 233 -17.09 13.43 6.69
N GLY A 234 -16.71 12.25 6.18
CA GLY A 234 -17.24 10.97 6.64
C GLY A 234 -16.92 10.69 8.11
N SER A 235 -15.65 10.77 8.50
CA SER A 235 -15.24 10.57 9.89
C SER A 235 -15.75 11.66 10.84
N ALA A 236 -15.91 12.90 10.37
CA ALA A 236 -16.49 13.99 11.16
C ALA A 236 -17.99 13.77 11.43
N ALA A 237 -18.73 13.25 10.45
CA ALA A 237 -20.13 12.88 10.58
C ALA A 237 -20.32 11.73 11.59
N GLU A 238 -19.46 10.71 11.54
CA GLU A 238 -19.45 9.64 12.53
C GLU A 238 -19.22 10.17 13.95
N LEU A 239 -18.24 11.05 14.12
CA LEU A 239 -17.93 11.65 15.41
C LEU A 239 -19.09 12.48 15.95
N ALA A 240 -19.76 13.28 15.11
CA ALA A 240 -20.90 14.10 15.51
C ALA A 240 -22.10 13.25 15.99
N VAL A 241 -22.34 12.10 15.37
CA VAL A 241 -23.52 11.26 15.64
C VAL A 241 -23.26 10.22 16.74
N TYR A 242 -22.07 9.63 16.75
CA TYR A 242 -21.73 8.51 17.65
C TYR A 242 -20.77 8.89 18.78
N GLY A 243 -20.20 10.10 18.76
CA GLY A 243 -19.17 10.53 19.71
C GLY A 243 -17.83 9.82 19.54
N LYS A 244 -17.64 9.06 18.45
CA LYS A 244 -16.39 8.37 18.09
C LYS A 244 -16.33 8.10 16.59
N GLN A 245 -15.11 7.94 16.09
CA GLN A 245 -14.81 7.52 14.72
C GLN A 245 -14.67 5.99 14.64
N PHE A 246 -14.90 5.43 13.47
CA PHE A 246 -14.76 4.00 13.20
C PHE A 246 -13.68 3.73 12.16
N GLU A 247 -13.24 2.48 12.07
CA GLU A 247 -12.34 2.02 11.01
C GLU A 247 -13.07 2.03 9.66
N GLY A 248 -12.42 2.54 8.61
CA GLY A 248 -13.00 2.57 7.25
C GLY A 248 -12.55 3.75 6.39
N SER A 249 -12.08 4.84 7.01
CA SER A 249 -11.68 6.09 6.33
C SER A 249 -10.22 6.13 5.85
N GLN A 250 -9.60 4.97 5.60
CA GLN A 250 -8.19 4.92 5.16
C GLN A 250 -7.98 5.58 3.79
N GLU A 251 -8.95 5.41 2.88
CA GLU A 251 -8.90 6.05 1.56
C GLU A 251 -9.12 7.56 1.69
N ASP A 252 -10.01 7.99 2.58
CA ASP A 252 -10.26 9.40 2.83
C ASP A 252 -9.02 10.08 3.40
N MET A 253 -8.36 9.46 4.38
CA MET A 253 -7.14 9.99 4.97
C MET A 253 -5.98 10.05 3.96
N ARG A 254 -5.90 9.07 3.05
CA ARG A 254 -4.95 9.10 1.93
C ARG A 254 -5.25 10.28 1.01
N SER A 255 -6.51 10.44 0.60
CA SER A 255 -6.96 11.57 -0.23
C SER A 255 -6.67 12.92 0.42
N TRP A 256 -6.98 13.06 1.73
CA TRP A 256 -6.67 14.25 2.51
C TRP A 256 -5.17 14.55 2.50
N SER A 257 -4.33 13.55 2.75
CA SER A 257 -2.87 13.70 2.78
C SER A 257 -2.30 14.14 1.44
N GLU A 258 -2.79 13.57 0.33
CA GLU A 258 -2.38 13.96 -1.03
C GLU A 258 -2.76 15.41 -1.36
N GLN A 259 -3.94 15.87 -0.94
CA GLN A 259 -4.33 17.27 -1.14
C GLN A 259 -3.53 18.22 -0.23
N ALA A 260 -3.28 17.82 1.03
CA ALA A 260 -2.51 18.60 2.00
C ALA A 260 -1.05 18.78 1.55
N GLU A 261 -0.42 17.73 1.03
CA GLU A 261 0.92 17.80 0.48
C GLU A 261 0.98 18.82 -0.66
N ARG A 262 0.06 18.72 -1.63
CA ARG A 262 -0.03 19.69 -2.74
C ARG A 262 -0.29 21.11 -2.25
N TYR A 263 -1.15 21.27 -1.24
CA TYR A 263 -1.49 22.57 -0.66
C TYR A 263 -0.24 23.25 -0.09
N LEU A 264 0.48 22.55 0.79
CA LEU A 264 1.64 23.09 1.49
C LEU A 264 2.87 23.24 0.58
N GLN A 265 3.07 22.34 -0.41
CA GLN A 265 4.15 22.44 -1.41
C GLN A 265 4.01 23.67 -2.31
N ASN A 266 2.77 24.10 -2.60
CA ASN A 266 2.51 25.33 -3.35
C ASN A 266 2.61 26.60 -2.49
N GLY A 267 3.04 26.46 -1.22
CA GLY A 267 3.22 27.57 -0.29
C GLY A 267 1.92 28.12 0.27
N PHE A 268 0.81 27.38 0.19
CA PHE A 268 -0.42 27.74 0.88
C PHE A 268 -0.29 27.35 2.36
N GLY A 269 -0.54 28.29 3.28
CA GLY A 269 -0.36 28.06 4.72
C GLY A 269 1.11 27.98 5.16
N ASN A 270 1.42 27.06 6.08
CA ASN A 270 2.79 26.84 6.55
C ASN A 270 3.59 26.05 5.49
N VAL A 271 4.56 26.71 4.86
CA VAL A 271 5.29 26.16 3.71
C VAL A 271 6.14 24.95 4.10
N LEU A 272 6.13 23.90 3.26
CA LEU A 272 7.04 22.77 3.40
C LEU A 272 8.47 23.17 3.03
N LEU A 273 9.42 22.75 3.86
CA LEU A 273 10.85 22.91 3.60
C LEU A 273 11.33 21.71 2.78
N LEU A 274 12.00 21.97 1.66
CA LEU A 274 12.50 20.97 0.70
C LEU A 274 13.88 20.40 1.06
N ASP A 275 14.48 20.84 2.18
CA ASP A 275 15.79 20.35 2.61
C ASP A 275 15.63 19.07 3.45
N ASP A 276 15.44 17.94 2.76
CA ASP A 276 15.22 16.60 3.33
C ASP A 276 16.40 16.07 4.16
N SER A 277 17.53 16.80 4.18
CA SER A 277 18.76 16.38 4.86
C SER A 277 18.86 16.80 6.33
N LYS A 278 17.89 17.57 6.84
CA LYS A 278 17.93 18.14 8.20
C LYS A 278 16.69 17.76 9.03
N ASP A 279 16.95 17.33 10.26
CA ASP A 279 15.93 17.06 11.28
C ASP A 279 14.96 18.24 11.49
N GLU A 280 15.44 19.48 11.32
CA GLU A 280 14.64 20.69 11.47
C GLU A 280 13.57 20.82 10.37
N SER A 281 13.91 20.53 9.11
CA SER A 281 12.96 20.54 7.98
C SER A 281 11.87 19.50 8.18
N LEU A 282 12.24 18.29 8.61
CA LEU A 282 11.27 17.23 8.90
C LEU A 282 10.31 17.64 10.03
N ARG A 283 10.84 18.21 11.12
CA ARG A 283 10.01 18.70 12.24
C ARG A 283 9.07 19.82 11.81
N ASN A 284 9.56 20.77 11.01
CA ASN A 284 8.71 21.82 10.45
C ASN A 284 7.59 21.23 9.58
N ASN A 285 7.92 20.30 8.69
CA ASN A 285 6.95 19.70 7.77
C ASN A 285 5.87 18.90 8.53
N ILE A 286 6.27 18.12 9.53
CA ILE A 286 5.32 17.43 10.43
C ILE A 286 4.44 18.45 11.16
N SER A 287 5.03 19.53 11.69
CA SER A 287 4.27 20.56 12.39
C SER A 287 3.29 21.28 11.47
N ALA A 288 3.68 21.60 10.23
CA ALA A 288 2.83 22.25 9.25
C ALA A 288 1.63 21.36 8.88
N PHE A 289 1.90 20.07 8.67
CA PHE A 289 0.87 19.08 8.33
C PHE A 289 -0.11 18.85 9.49
N ASN A 290 0.39 18.70 10.71
CA ASN A 290 -0.45 18.56 11.90
C ASN A 290 -1.29 19.81 12.17
N ALA A 291 -0.70 21.01 12.04
CA ALA A 291 -1.43 22.26 12.23
C ALA A 291 -2.59 22.40 11.22
N LEU A 292 -2.32 22.09 9.95
CA LEU A 292 -3.36 22.08 8.91
C LEU A 292 -4.43 21.03 9.21
N HIS A 293 -4.04 19.81 9.61
CA HIS A 293 -4.99 18.77 10.00
C HIS A 293 -5.89 19.22 11.16
N ASP A 294 -5.30 19.73 12.23
CA ASP A 294 -6.02 20.14 13.44
C ASP A 294 -7.00 21.30 13.16
N GLU A 295 -6.59 22.27 12.33
CA GLU A 295 -7.46 23.34 11.85
C GLU A 295 -8.67 22.78 11.10
N GLN A 296 -8.43 21.92 10.11
CA GLN A 296 -9.48 21.33 9.27
C GLN A 296 -10.44 20.47 10.10
N VAL A 297 -9.90 19.66 11.01
CA VAL A 297 -10.67 18.81 11.93
C VAL A 297 -11.53 19.65 12.86
N ALA A 298 -11.03 20.78 13.38
CA ALA A 298 -11.83 21.68 14.21
C ALA A 298 -13.03 22.24 13.43
N ILE A 299 -12.79 22.73 12.21
CA ILE A 299 -13.81 23.29 11.31
C ILE A 299 -14.87 22.24 10.96
N ILE A 300 -14.45 21.10 10.41
CA ILE A 300 -15.39 20.09 9.91
C ILE A 300 -16.20 19.44 11.03
N ASN A 301 -15.59 19.22 12.20
CA ASN A 301 -16.31 18.68 13.34
C ASN A 301 -17.35 19.66 13.88
N GLN A 302 -17.04 20.96 13.89
CA GLN A 302 -18.01 21.97 14.28
C GLN A 302 -19.17 22.02 13.28
N PHE A 303 -18.86 22.06 11.99
CA PHE A 303 -19.83 22.02 10.90
C PHE A 303 -20.77 20.80 11.01
N MET A 304 -20.24 19.60 11.25
CA MET A 304 -21.06 18.39 11.40
C MET A 304 -21.93 18.40 12.66
N ARG A 305 -21.42 18.95 13.78
CA ARG A 305 -22.21 19.11 15.01
C ARG A 305 -23.38 20.05 14.82
N ASP A 306 -23.16 21.19 14.16
CA ASP A 306 -24.20 22.19 13.90
C ASP A 306 -25.30 21.66 12.99
N ASN A 307 -24.98 20.64 12.17
CA ASN A 307 -25.89 20.01 11.21
C ASN A 307 -26.28 18.58 11.58
N VAL A 308 -26.06 18.13 12.82
CA VAL A 308 -26.22 16.72 13.21
C VAL A 308 -27.63 16.18 12.97
N THR A 309 -28.67 16.98 13.21
CA THR A 309 -30.07 16.58 12.96
C THR A 309 -30.32 16.37 11.47
N LEU A 310 -29.88 17.32 10.65
CA LEU A 310 -30.01 17.26 9.19
C LEU A 310 -29.26 16.04 8.61
N LEU A 311 -28.05 15.79 9.11
CA LEU A 311 -27.24 14.62 8.79
C LEU A 311 -27.97 13.31 9.12
N THR A 312 -28.58 13.21 10.31
CA THR A 312 -29.31 12.00 10.71
C THR A 312 -30.57 11.78 9.88
N ASP A 313 -31.26 12.85 9.48
CA ASP A 313 -32.43 12.77 8.60
C ASP A 313 -32.03 12.31 7.19
N MET A 314 -30.96 12.90 6.64
CA MET A 314 -30.42 12.52 5.33
C MET A 314 -29.99 11.05 5.29
N ALA A 315 -29.30 10.60 6.34
CA ALA A 315 -28.89 9.20 6.46
C ALA A 315 -30.08 8.25 6.65
N ALA A 316 -31.14 8.68 7.35
CA ALA A 316 -32.36 7.90 7.45
C ALA A 316 -33.06 7.75 6.10
N GLU A 317 -33.11 8.82 5.30
CA GLU A 317 -33.64 8.78 3.94
C GLU A 317 -32.80 7.88 3.03
N LEU A 318 -31.47 8.05 3.01
CA LEU A 318 -30.55 7.19 2.26
C LEU A 318 -30.71 5.72 2.62
N ARG A 319 -30.91 5.40 3.90
CA ARG A 319 -31.18 4.03 4.34
C ARG A 319 -32.54 3.51 3.91
N SER A 320 -33.52 4.36 3.66
CA SER A 320 -34.83 3.94 3.17
C SER A 320 -34.83 3.71 1.66
N THR A 321 -34.24 4.64 0.90
CA THR A 321 -34.23 4.64 -0.57
C THR A 321 -33.10 3.79 -1.16
N GLY A 322 -31.97 3.68 -0.44
CA GLY A 322 -30.73 3.06 -0.92
C GLY A 322 -29.82 3.99 -1.72
N SER A 323 -30.34 5.11 -2.22
CA SER A 323 -29.57 6.15 -2.89
C SER A 323 -30.25 7.51 -2.84
N LEU A 324 -29.44 8.58 -2.86
CA LEU A 324 -29.88 9.97 -3.02
C LEU A 324 -29.22 10.53 -4.29
N ASP A 325 -29.99 11.20 -5.13
CA ASP A 325 -29.54 11.88 -6.35
C ASP A 325 -29.41 13.39 -6.14
N THR A 326 -28.96 14.12 -7.16
CA THR A 326 -28.69 15.57 -7.08
C THR A 326 -29.87 16.35 -6.47
N PRO A 327 -31.13 16.20 -6.93
CA PRO A 327 -32.25 16.97 -6.37
C PRO A 327 -32.50 16.66 -4.89
N ALA A 328 -32.40 15.39 -4.49
CA ALA A 328 -32.56 15.01 -3.09
C ALA A 328 -31.44 15.61 -2.24
N ILE A 329 -30.18 15.50 -2.68
CA ILE A 329 -29.01 16.05 -1.97
C ILE A 329 -29.15 17.58 -1.83
N GLU A 330 -29.46 18.30 -2.90
CA GLU A 330 -29.63 19.76 -2.88
C GLU A 330 -30.73 20.23 -1.91
N ALA A 331 -31.80 19.45 -1.72
CA ALA A 331 -32.84 19.76 -0.75
C ALA A 331 -32.32 19.71 0.70
N TYR A 332 -31.33 18.86 0.99
CA TYR A 332 -30.60 18.90 2.26
C TYR A 332 -29.62 20.06 2.32
N LEU A 333 -28.82 20.29 1.27
CA LEU A 333 -27.79 21.35 1.26
C LEU A 333 -28.39 22.75 1.53
N LYS A 334 -29.59 23.04 1.02
CA LYS A 334 -30.30 24.31 1.26
C LYS A 334 -30.66 24.58 2.73
N ARG A 335 -30.66 23.55 3.57
CA ARG A 335 -31.00 23.61 5.00
C ARG A 335 -29.77 23.57 5.90
N VAL A 336 -28.58 23.48 5.32
CA VAL A 336 -27.32 23.46 6.07
C VAL A 336 -27.11 24.80 6.76
N THR A 337 -26.73 24.73 8.02
CA THR A 337 -26.28 25.88 8.80
C THR A 337 -24.76 25.98 8.68
N ILE A 338 -24.27 27.10 8.17
CA ILE A 338 -22.84 27.39 8.05
C ILE A 338 -22.48 28.42 9.12
N GLY A 339 -21.64 28.03 10.08
CA GLY A 339 -21.16 28.93 11.13
C GLY A 339 -20.20 30.00 10.59
N ALA A 340 -20.05 31.11 11.31
CA ALA A 340 -19.22 32.25 10.86
C ALA A 340 -17.75 31.88 10.60
N GLU A 341 -17.22 30.90 11.34
CA GLU A 341 -15.83 30.42 11.23
C GLU A 341 -15.66 29.31 10.18
N VAL A 342 -16.73 28.87 9.53
CA VAL A 342 -16.68 27.81 8.51
C VAL A 342 -16.51 28.44 7.13
N PRO A 343 -15.41 28.17 6.41
CA PRO A 343 -15.16 28.78 5.11
C PRO A 343 -16.14 28.24 4.04
N THR A 344 -16.51 29.13 3.11
CA THR A 344 -17.19 28.77 1.87
C THR A 344 -16.25 28.98 0.69
N PHE A 345 -16.43 28.18 -0.36
CA PHE A 345 -15.49 28.07 -1.48
C PHE A 345 -16.19 28.38 -2.79
N VAL A 346 -15.55 29.21 -3.60
CA VAL A 346 -15.92 29.40 -5.01
C VAL A 346 -15.13 28.37 -5.80
N ILE A 347 -15.78 27.30 -6.21
CA ILE A 347 -15.20 26.27 -7.07
C ILE A 347 -15.77 26.48 -8.47
N THR A 348 -14.93 27.00 -9.36
CA THR A 348 -15.24 27.12 -10.79
C THR A 348 -14.72 25.89 -11.51
N ASP A 349 -15.51 25.38 -12.46
CA ASP A 349 -15.10 24.33 -13.41
C ASP A 349 -14.10 24.83 -14.45
#